data_AF-A0A090HX92-F1
#
_entry.id   AF-A0A090HX92-F1
#
_cell.length_a   1.000
_cell.length_b   1.000
_cell.length_c   1.000
_cell.angle_alpha   90.00
_cell.angle_beta   90.00
_cell.angle_gamma   90.00
#
_symmetry.space_group_name_H-M   'P 1'
#
loop_
_entity.id
_entity.type
_entity.pdbx_description
1 polymer ?
#
loop_
_entity_poly.entity_id
_entity_poly.type
_entity_poly.pdbx_seq_one_letter_code
_entity_poly.pdbx_strand_id
1 'polypeptide(L)'
;MKKLFKNALVLIAVMALLSGCSLVNTDFSKIETPLLAKTPMDGKWTISKIIFQKEEEDFFAYKDFIGNDVLITSHGIIADDTYLEKPTFRARRIESKKYLEKRFNMDDKKLNISGKYLTVLDVYSKEELIYEMLKVDEENAFIYKNGIFFKINKVSDEITEKEFEQALNRIGQSS
;
A
#
# COMPACT_ATOMS: atom_id res chain seq x y z
N MET A 1 27.13 -61.02 -21.80
CA MET A 1 27.18 -59.74 -22.57
C MET A 1 25.85 -59.35 -23.22
N LYS A 2 25.15 -60.24 -23.96
CA LYS A 2 23.88 -59.89 -24.66
C LYS A 2 22.72 -59.41 -23.77
N LYS A 3 22.58 -59.93 -22.53
CA LYS A 3 21.53 -59.52 -21.57
C LYS A 3 21.77 -58.13 -20.97
N LEU A 4 23.03 -57.78 -20.69
CA LEU A 4 23.41 -56.45 -20.20
C LEU A 4 23.20 -55.37 -21.27
N PHE A 5 23.48 -55.71 -22.54
CA PHE A 5 23.24 -54.82 -23.68
C PHE A 5 21.74 -54.57 -23.92
N LYS A 6 20.90 -55.60 -23.77
CA LYS A 6 19.43 -55.45 -23.83
C LYS A 6 18.89 -54.55 -22.72
N ASN A 7 19.39 -54.70 -21.49
CA ASN A 7 18.94 -53.87 -20.37
C ASN A 7 19.39 -52.41 -20.50
N ALA A 8 20.59 -52.16 -21.04
CA ALA A 8 21.05 -50.81 -21.35
C ALA A 8 20.22 -50.13 -22.45
N LEU A 9 19.81 -50.88 -23.47
CA LEU A 9 18.95 -50.37 -24.55
C LEU A 9 17.57 -49.93 -24.05
N VAL A 10 16.98 -50.69 -23.11
CA VAL A 10 15.69 -50.34 -22.49
C VAL A 10 15.81 -49.08 -21.63
N LEU A 11 16.91 -48.92 -20.89
CA LEU A 11 17.13 -47.74 -20.04
C LEU A 11 17.26 -46.45 -20.87
N ILE A 12 17.96 -46.52 -22.01
CA ILE A 12 18.13 -45.38 -22.94
C ILE A 12 16.79 -44.99 -23.58
N ALA A 13 15.94 -45.98 -23.92
CA ALA A 13 14.61 -45.72 -24.47
C ALA A 13 13.67 -45.02 -23.47
N VAL A 14 13.79 -45.31 -22.17
CA VAL A 14 13.01 -44.64 -21.12
C VAL A 14 13.47 -43.19 -20.91
N MET A 15 14.78 -42.92 -21.00
CA MET A 15 15.31 -41.55 -20.89
C MET A 15 14.88 -40.65 -22.05
N ALA A 16 14.70 -41.20 -23.26
CA ALA A 16 14.21 -40.44 -24.42
C ALA A 16 12.74 -39.99 -24.30
N LEU A 17 11.94 -40.59 -23.41
CA LEU A 17 10.55 -40.18 -23.16
C LEU A 17 10.44 -39.02 -22.15
N LEU A 18 11.54 -38.62 -21.49
CA LEU A 18 11.55 -37.57 -20.46
C LEU A 18 11.92 -36.18 -20.98
N SER A 19 12.23 -36.02 -22.27
CA SER A 19 12.47 -34.72 -22.90
C SER A 19 11.16 -34.07 -23.32
N GLY A 20 10.39 -33.62 -22.34
CA GLY A 20 9.15 -32.85 -22.50
C GLY A 20 9.24 -31.46 -21.89
N CYS A 21 10.33 -30.73 -22.12
CA CYS A 21 10.37 -29.29 -21.83
C CYS A 21 10.00 -28.52 -23.10
N SER A 22 8.72 -28.24 -23.27
CA SER A 22 8.30 -27.11 -24.09
C SER A 22 8.76 -25.86 -23.36
N LEU A 23 9.73 -25.13 -23.91
CA LEU A 23 9.92 -23.73 -23.56
C LEU A 23 8.67 -23.01 -24.07
N VAL A 24 7.64 -22.99 -23.22
CA VAL A 24 6.55 -22.02 -23.34
C VAL A 24 7.23 -20.66 -23.22
N ASN A 25 7.46 -20.02 -24.36
CA ASN A 25 7.57 -18.57 -24.42
C ASN A 25 6.21 -18.03 -24.00
N THR A 26 5.99 -17.98 -22.69
CA THR A 26 5.01 -17.08 -22.12
C THR A 26 5.58 -15.70 -22.37
N ASP A 27 5.20 -15.12 -23.51
CA ASP A 27 5.05 -13.68 -23.61
C ASP A 27 4.06 -13.31 -22.51
N PHE A 28 4.58 -13.05 -21.32
CA PHE A 28 3.91 -12.22 -20.35
C PHE A 28 3.82 -10.87 -21.03
N SER A 29 2.77 -10.65 -21.83
CA SER A 29 2.33 -9.31 -22.14
C SER A 29 2.31 -8.60 -20.80
N LYS A 30 3.21 -7.62 -20.66
CA LYS A 30 3.33 -6.81 -19.46
C LYS A 30 1.93 -6.33 -19.14
N ILE A 31 1.30 -6.93 -18.13
CA ILE A 31 -0.04 -6.51 -17.71
C ILE A 31 0.20 -5.14 -17.10
N GLU A 32 0.06 -4.11 -17.92
CA GLU A 32 0.12 -2.75 -17.46
C GLU A 32 -0.99 -2.58 -16.45
N THR A 33 -0.59 -2.32 -15.20
CA THR A 33 -1.54 -2.08 -14.13
C THR A 33 -2.38 -0.88 -14.57
N PRO A 34 -3.72 -1.00 -14.60
CA PRO A 34 -4.55 0.11 -15.04
C PRO A 34 -4.24 1.32 -14.16
N LEU A 35 -3.85 2.43 -14.80
CA LEU A 35 -3.70 3.71 -14.13
C LEU A 35 -5.07 4.10 -13.57
N LEU A 36 -5.23 4.02 -12.26
CA LEU A 36 -6.43 4.48 -11.59
C LEU A 36 -6.52 5.99 -11.79
N ALA A 37 -7.53 6.44 -12.56
CA ALA A 37 -7.80 7.87 -12.74
C ALA A 37 -8.08 8.56 -11.38
N LYS A 38 -8.67 7.80 -10.45
CA LYS A 38 -8.92 8.18 -9.06
C LYS A 38 -8.53 7.06 -8.09
N THR A 39 -7.80 7.40 -7.03
CA THR A 39 -7.50 6.48 -5.92
C THR A 39 -8.68 6.42 -4.94
N PRO A 40 -8.93 5.28 -4.26
CA PRO A 40 -10.01 5.18 -3.26
C PRO A 40 -9.95 6.20 -2.12
N MET A 41 -8.81 6.88 -1.96
CA MET A 41 -8.56 7.90 -0.95
C MET A 41 -8.36 9.31 -1.53
N ASP A 42 -8.75 9.56 -2.78
CA ASP A 42 -8.68 10.90 -3.35
C ASP A 42 -9.43 11.91 -2.47
N GLY A 43 -8.80 13.07 -2.30
CA GLY A 43 -9.38 14.20 -1.61
C GLY A 43 -8.45 14.82 -0.57
N LYS A 44 -8.99 15.83 0.09
CA LYS A 44 -8.36 16.53 1.19
C LYS A 44 -8.75 15.85 2.50
N TRP A 45 -7.76 15.56 3.31
CA TRP A 45 -7.91 14.97 4.63
C TRP A 45 -7.21 15.85 5.67
N THR A 46 -7.55 15.67 6.95
CA THR A 46 -6.84 16.32 8.06
C THR A 46 -6.51 15.29 9.14
N ILE A 47 -5.34 15.40 9.75
CA ILE A 47 -4.94 14.53 10.86
C ILE A 47 -5.75 14.91 12.10
N SER A 48 -6.61 14.01 12.57
CA SER A 48 -7.51 14.27 13.70
C SER A 48 -7.05 13.62 15.00
N LYS A 49 -6.27 12.54 14.92
CA LYS A 49 -5.80 11.80 16.10
C LYS A 49 -4.52 11.02 15.80
N ILE A 50 -3.72 10.81 16.84
CA ILE A 50 -2.51 9.99 16.81
C ILE A 50 -2.70 8.85 17.79
N ILE A 51 -2.42 7.63 17.35
CA ILE A 51 -2.58 6.40 18.13
C ILE A 51 -1.30 5.58 18.02
N PHE A 52 -0.66 5.35 19.15
CA PHE A 52 0.57 4.58 19.23
C PHE A 52 0.29 3.09 19.35
N GLN A 53 1.10 2.28 18.69
CA GLN A 53 1.09 0.83 18.87
C GLN A 53 1.62 0.44 20.26
N LYS A 54 2.61 1.19 20.78
CA LYS A 54 3.23 1.00 22.10
C LYS A 54 3.04 2.26 22.95
N GLU A 55 2.85 2.08 24.26
CA GLU A 55 2.57 3.20 25.17
C GLU A 55 3.79 4.07 25.50
N GLU A 56 5.00 3.61 25.16
CA GLU A 56 6.27 4.28 25.49
C GLU A 56 6.67 5.40 24.50
N GLU A 57 5.83 5.71 23.51
CA GLU A 57 6.12 6.75 22.52
C GLU A 57 5.69 8.15 22.99
N ASP A 58 6.56 9.14 22.78
CA ASP A 58 6.34 10.50 23.25
C ASP A 58 5.31 11.23 22.38
N PHE A 59 4.07 11.35 22.87
CA PHE A 59 3.00 12.10 22.21
C PHE A 59 3.39 13.55 21.87
N PHE A 60 4.23 14.20 22.68
CA PHE A 60 4.60 15.59 22.45
C PHE A 60 5.42 15.78 21.17
N ALA A 61 6.16 14.76 20.74
CA ALA A 61 6.90 14.80 19.49
C ALA A 61 6.01 14.81 18.24
N TYR A 62 4.73 14.45 18.37
CA TYR A 62 3.80 14.30 17.25
C TYR A 62 2.59 15.22 17.32
N LYS A 63 2.39 15.92 18.43
CA LYS A 63 1.20 16.75 18.67
C LYS A 63 0.98 17.79 17.57
N ASP A 64 2.06 18.35 17.03
CA ASP A 64 2.01 19.41 16.02
C ASP A 64 1.52 18.90 14.65
N PHE A 65 1.45 17.58 14.44
CA PHE A 65 0.83 17.01 13.24
C PHE A 65 -0.70 17.05 13.27
N ILE A 66 -1.32 17.21 14.44
CA ILE A 66 -2.79 17.26 14.54
C ILE A 66 -3.30 18.56 13.89
N GLY A 67 -4.23 18.41 12.96
CA GLY A 67 -4.78 19.50 12.15
C GLY A 67 -4.04 19.72 10.82
N ASN A 68 -2.90 19.05 10.60
CA ASN A 68 -2.20 19.15 9.32
C ASN A 68 -3.04 18.52 8.21
N ASP A 69 -3.04 19.19 7.06
CA ASP A 69 -3.70 18.71 5.86
C ASP A 69 -2.89 17.57 5.24
N VAL A 70 -3.61 16.56 4.75
CA VAL A 70 -3.08 15.49 3.91
C VAL A 70 -3.84 15.53 2.59
N LEU A 71 -3.12 15.82 1.51
CA LEU A 71 -3.69 15.88 0.16
C LEU A 71 -3.33 14.61 -0.58
N ILE A 72 -4.34 13.87 -1.03
CA ILE A 72 -4.14 12.62 -1.76
C ILE A 72 -4.80 12.79 -3.13
N THR A 73 -4.00 12.65 -4.18
CA THR A 73 -4.45 12.64 -5.58
C THR A 73 -3.85 11.45 -6.31
N SER A 74 -4.36 11.11 -7.49
CA SER A 74 -3.73 10.14 -8.38
C SER A 74 -2.34 10.57 -8.89
N HIS A 75 -2.00 11.87 -8.84
CA HIS A 75 -0.75 12.42 -9.38
C HIS A 75 0.29 12.76 -8.30
N GLY A 76 -0.12 12.85 -7.04
CA GLY A 76 0.76 13.19 -5.95
C GLY A 76 0.11 13.11 -4.57
N ILE A 77 0.94 12.96 -3.56
CA ILE A 77 0.54 13.02 -2.15
C ILE A 77 1.36 14.07 -1.44
N ILE A 78 0.68 14.92 -0.68
CA ILE A 78 1.31 15.83 0.28
C ILE A 78 0.82 15.42 1.65
N ALA A 79 1.75 15.04 2.51
CA ALA A 79 1.47 14.72 3.90
C ALA A 79 2.58 15.35 4.74
N ASP A 80 2.19 16.31 5.58
CA ASP A 80 3.14 17.09 6.38
C ASP A 80 4.19 17.79 5.47
N ASP A 81 5.48 17.73 5.79
CA ASP A 81 6.54 18.33 4.98
C ASP A 81 7.02 17.43 3.82
N THR A 82 6.30 16.34 3.54
CA THR A 82 6.69 15.38 2.49
C THR A 82 5.78 15.47 1.27
N TYR A 83 6.41 15.60 0.10
CA TYR A 83 5.76 15.43 -1.20
C TYR A 83 6.21 14.14 -1.86
N LEU A 84 5.24 13.36 -2.34
CA LEU A 84 5.46 12.20 -3.17
C LEU A 84 4.86 12.46 -4.57
N GLU A 85 5.74 12.58 -5.56
CA GLU A 85 5.38 12.74 -6.97
C GLU A 85 5.01 11.40 -7.62
N LYS A 86 3.92 11.39 -8.42
CA LYS A 86 3.48 10.27 -9.27
C LYS A 86 3.50 8.90 -8.55
N PRO A 87 2.84 8.78 -7.38
CA PRO A 87 2.76 7.51 -6.67
C PRO A 87 2.00 6.46 -7.49
N THR A 88 2.38 5.20 -7.31
CA THR A 88 1.59 4.06 -7.78
C THR A 88 0.78 3.48 -6.63
N PHE A 89 -0.49 3.18 -6.87
CA PHE A 89 -1.41 2.71 -5.84
C PHE A 89 -1.78 1.24 -6.05
N ARG A 90 -1.83 0.47 -4.96
CA ARG A 90 -2.46 -0.86 -4.95
C ARG A 90 -3.48 -0.92 -3.83
N ALA A 91 -4.75 -1.06 -4.22
CA ALA A 91 -5.87 -1.13 -3.29
C ALA A 91 -6.35 -2.58 -3.13
N ARG A 92 -6.66 -2.98 -1.90
CA ARG A 92 -7.15 -4.33 -1.60
C ARG A 92 -8.09 -4.31 -0.41
N ARG A 93 -9.27 -4.90 -0.59
CA ARG A 93 -10.28 -5.05 0.46
C ARG A 93 -9.95 -6.27 1.31
N ILE A 94 -9.81 -6.09 2.62
CA ILE A 94 -9.40 -7.14 3.55
C ILE A 94 -10.25 -7.12 4.81
N GLU A 95 -10.38 -8.27 5.48
CA GLU A 95 -11.07 -8.37 6.76
C GLU A 95 -10.26 -7.62 7.83
N SER A 96 -10.89 -6.64 8.47
CA SER A 96 -10.22 -5.62 9.28
C SER A 96 -9.51 -6.22 10.48
N LYS A 97 -10.21 -7.05 11.26
CA LYS A 97 -9.71 -7.56 12.54
C LYS A 97 -8.48 -8.45 12.33
N LYS A 98 -8.60 -9.46 11.46
CA LYS A 98 -7.49 -10.38 11.16
C LYS A 98 -6.30 -9.66 10.57
N TYR A 99 -6.51 -8.62 9.76
CA TYR A 99 -5.39 -7.87 9.20
C TYR A 99 -4.69 -7.04 10.27
N LEU A 100 -5.43 -6.29 11.10
CA LEU A 100 -4.85 -5.48 12.17
C LEU A 100 -4.08 -6.32 13.20
N GLU A 101 -4.65 -7.44 13.62
CA GLU A 101 -4.01 -8.39 14.53
C GLU A 101 -2.72 -8.96 13.93
N LYS A 102 -2.74 -9.40 12.67
CA LYS A 102 -1.58 -10.06 12.04
C LYS A 102 -0.48 -9.09 11.62
N ARG A 103 -0.85 -7.94 11.06
CA ARG A 103 0.09 -6.97 10.46
C ARG A 103 0.68 -6.04 11.51
N PHE A 104 -0.12 -5.66 12.50
CA PHE A 104 0.22 -4.62 13.48
C PHE A 104 0.06 -5.07 14.93
N ASN A 105 -0.32 -6.33 15.22
CA ASN A 105 -0.61 -6.77 16.59
C ASN A 105 -1.57 -5.79 17.33
N MET A 106 -2.53 -5.23 16.59
CA MET A 106 -3.42 -4.17 17.05
C MET A 106 -4.87 -4.66 17.05
N ASP A 107 -5.58 -4.39 18.15
CA ASP A 107 -7.01 -4.65 18.28
C ASP A 107 -7.80 -3.56 17.52
N ASP A 108 -8.80 -3.97 16.74
CA ASP A 108 -9.65 -3.07 15.95
C ASP A 108 -10.37 -2.03 16.82
N LYS A 109 -10.68 -2.38 18.08
CA LYS A 109 -11.27 -1.46 19.06
C LYS A 109 -10.32 -0.34 19.46
N LYS A 110 -9.00 -0.55 19.49
CA LYS A 110 -8.03 0.51 19.80
C LYS A 110 -8.05 1.61 18.74
N LEU A 111 -8.28 1.23 17.48
CA LEU A 111 -8.44 2.15 16.35
C LEU A 111 -9.90 2.62 16.15
N ASN A 112 -10.83 2.13 16.96
CA ASN A 112 -12.28 2.36 16.81
C ASN A 112 -12.80 1.97 15.41
N ILE A 113 -12.31 0.85 14.87
CA ILE A 113 -12.73 0.30 13.58
C ILE A 113 -13.79 -0.76 13.85
N SER A 114 -15.02 -0.50 13.40
CA SER A 114 -16.17 -1.43 13.59
C SER A 114 -16.54 -2.19 12.31
N GLY A 115 -16.05 -1.74 11.15
CA GLY A 115 -16.32 -2.37 9.87
C GLY A 115 -15.62 -3.72 9.72
N LYS A 116 -16.36 -4.75 9.26
CA LYS A 116 -15.81 -6.09 8.98
C LYS A 116 -14.68 -6.08 7.93
N TYR A 117 -14.73 -5.13 7.00
CA TYR A 117 -13.71 -4.96 5.96
C TYR A 117 -13.23 -3.52 5.92
N LEU A 118 -11.95 -3.36 5.59
CA LEU A 118 -11.32 -2.09 5.24
C LEU A 118 -10.61 -2.20 3.90
N THR A 119 -10.28 -1.07 3.30
CA THR A 119 -9.42 -1.03 2.11
C THR A 119 -8.02 -0.65 2.54
N VAL A 120 -7.06 -1.54 2.31
CA VAL A 120 -5.64 -1.21 2.41
C VAL A 120 -5.22 -0.58 1.09
N LEU A 121 -4.62 0.60 1.16
CA LEU A 121 -4.04 1.32 0.04
C LEU A 121 -2.53 1.39 0.25
N ASP A 122 -1.81 0.56 -0.50
CA ASP A 122 -0.36 0.58 -0.56
C ASP A 122 0.07 1.65 -1.57
N VAL A 123 0.92 2.58 -1.13
CA VAL A 123 1.42 3.69 -1.93
C VAL A 123 2.91 3.48 -2.20
N TYR A 124 3.25 3.40 -3.49
CA TYR A 124 4.61 3.16 -3.94
C TYR A 124 5.21 4.38 -4.62
N SER A 125 6.49 4.62 -4.37
CA SER A 125 7.35 5.45 -5.22
C SER A 125 8.25 4.53 -6.01
N LYS A 126 8.09 4.51 -7.34
CA LYS A 126 8.73 3.50 -8.20
C LYS A 126 8.36 2.09 -7.72
N GLU A 127 9.26 1.41 -7.02
CA GLU A 127 9.08 0.04 -6.51
C GLU A 127 9.11 -0.05 -4.97
N GLU A 128 9.35 1.07 -4.29
CA GLU A 128 9.44 1.13 -2.83
C GLU A 128 8.08 1.48 -2.21
N LEU A 129 7.66 0.72 -1.19
CA LEU A 129 6.46 1.02 -0.42
C LEU A 129 6.74 2.18 0.53
N ILE A 130 6.09 3.33 0.30
CA ILE A 130 6.26 4.54 1.09
C ILE A 130 5.21 4.63 2.19
N TYR A 131 3.94 4.37 1.86
CA TYR A 131 2.84 4.42 2.82
C TYR A 131 1.95 3.18 2.71
N GLU A 132 1.48 2.71 3.86
CA GLU A 132 0.37 1.76 3.98
C GLU A 132 -0.78 2.49 4.66
N MET A 133 -1.85 2.75 3.91
CA MET A 133 -3.01 3.50 4.39
C MET A 133 -4.21 2.56 4.57
N LEU A 134 -5.00 2.78 5.62
CA LEU A 134 -6.18 1.99 5.95
C LEU A 134 -7.43 2.85 5.81
N LYS A 135 -8.14 2.74 4.69
CA LYS A 135 -9.44 3.38 4.51
C LYS A 135 -10.52 2.53 5.19
N VAL A 136 -11.14 3.08 6.23
CA VAL A 136 -12.18 2.40 7.02
C VAL A 136 -13.54 2.63 6.40
N ASP A 137 -13.83 3.89 6.06
CA ASP A 137 -15.04 4.33 5.39
C ASP A 137 -14.73 5.59 4.56
N GLU A 138 -15.76 6.27 4.07
CA GLU A 138 -15.59 7.47 3.24
C GLU A 138 -15.04 8.67 4.01
N GLU A 139 -15.22 8.71 5.33
CA GLU A 139 -14.85 9.85 6.18
C GLU A 139 -13.61 9.59 7.04
N ASN A 140 -13.24 8.32 7.24
CA ASN A 140 -12.21 7.90 8.18
C ASN A 140 -11.17 7.00 7.50
N ALA A 141 -9.90 7.36 7.68
CA ALA A 141 -8.78 6.52 7.31
C ALA A 141 -7.61 6.66 8.29
N PHE A 142 -6.59 5.83 8.11
CA PHE A 142 -5.36 5.86 8.90
C PHE A 142 -4.14 5.81 7.99
N ILE A 143 -3.10 6.57 8.33
CA ILE A 143 -1.76 6.40 7.78
C ILE A 143 -0.91 5.73 8.85
N TYR A 144 -0.26 4.61 8.50
CA TYR A 144 0.66 3.93 9.40
C TYR A 144 2.11 4.30 9.07
N LYS A 145 2.87 4.79 10.06
CA LYS A 145 4.30 5.09 9.93
C LYS A 145 5.00 4.82 11.26
N ASN A 146 6.04 3.99 11.25
CA ASN A 146 6.93 3.74 12.39
C ASN A 146 6.23 3.37 13.71
N GLY A 147 5.18 2.54 13.69
CA GLY A 147 4.44 2.16 14.91
C GLY A 147 3.31 3.12 15.28
N ILE A 148 3.13 4.20 14.51
CA ILE A 148 2.15 5.25 14.76
C ILE A 148 1.04 5.19 13.72
N PHE A 149 -0.20 5.25 14.20
CA PHE A 149 -1.37 5.45 13.37
C PHE A 149 -1.82 6.90 13.45
N PHE A 150 -1.75 7.61 12.32
CA PHE A 150 -2.34 8.92 12.15
C PHE A 150 -3.75 8.74 11.61
N LYS A 151 -4.76 8.96 12.45
CA LYS A 151 -6.15 9.01 12.00
C LYS A 151 -6.33 10.27 11.18
N ILE A 152 -6.83 10.11 9.97
CA ILE A 152 -7.20 11.20 9.09
C ILE A 152 -8.70 11.21 8.84
N ASN A 153 -9.28 12.40 8.80
CA ASN A 153 -10.69 12.61 8.48
C ASN A 153 -10.85 13.40 7.20
N LYS A 154 -11.83 13.00 6.38
CA LYS A 154 -12.06 13.63 5.09
C LYS A 154 -12.63 15.04 5.28
N VAL A 155 -12.04 16.00 4.58
CA VAL A 155 -12.47 17.40 4.54
C VAL A 155 -13.16 17.71 3.22
N SER A 156 -12.66 17.14 2.12
CA SER A 156 -13.24 17.31 0.78
C SER A 156 -12.94 16.09 -0.09
N ASP A 157 -13.88 15.71 -0.96
CA ASP A 157 -13.70 14.70 -2.01
C ASP A 157 -12.81 15.17 -3.15
N GLU A 158 -12.70 16.47 -3.33
CA GLU A 158 -11.98 17.09 -4.45
C GLU A 158 -10.94 18.06 -3.94
N ILE A 159 -9.79 18.07 -4.61
CA ILE A 159 -8.73 19.04 -4.44
C ILE A 159 -8.58 19.74 -5.78
N THR A 160 -8.69 21.07 -5.79
CA THR A 160 -8.39 21.83 -7.00
C THR A 160 -6.89 21.86 -7.24
N GLU A 161 -6.46 21.93 -8.50
CA GLU A 161 -5.04 22.06 -8.85
C GLU A 161 -4.36 23.22 -8.10
N LYS A 162 -5.07 24.35 -7.98
CA LYS A 162 -4.60 25.52 -7.26
C LYS A 162 -4.34 25.24 -5.78
N GLU A 163 -5.23 24.49 -5.11
CA GLU A 163 -5.03 24.13 -3.70
C GLU A 163 -3.84 23.20 -3.53
N PHE A 164 -3.67 22.23 -4.43
CA PHE A 164 -2.54 21.30 -4.41
C PHE A 164 -1.21 22.04 -4.61
N GLU A 165 -1.12 22.89 -5.63
CA GLU A 165 0.05 23.72 -5.91
C GLU A 165 0.39 24.68 -4.76
N GLN A 166 -0.63 25.27 -4.13
CA GLN A 166 -0.41 26.12 -2.96
C GLN A 166 0.17 25.35 -1.78
N ALA A 167 -0.27 24.10 -1.55
CA ALA A 167 0.30 23.25 -0.52
C ALA A 167 1.74 22.84 -0.87
N LEU A 168 2.01 22.46 -2.13
CA LEU A 168 3.34 22.10 -2.62
C LEU A 168 4.34 23.25 -2.47
N ASN A 169 3.92 24.49 -2.75
CA ASN A 169 4.79 25.65 -2.58
C ASN A 169 5.13 25.95 -1.11
N ARG A 170 4.25 25.62 -0.15
CA ARG A 170 4.53 25.83 1.28
C ARG A 170 5.64 24.91 1.79
N ILE A 171 5.62 23.65 1.37
CA ILE A 171 6.66 22.68 1.76
C ILE A 171 8.00 22.95 1.06
N GLY A 172 7.97 23.42 -0.20
CA GLY A 172 9.17 23.75 -0.96
C GLY A 172 9.94 24.99 -0.46
N GLN A 173 9.32 25.82 0.38
CA GLN A 173 9.99 26.97 1.04
C GLN A 173 10.57 26.63 2.42
N SER A 174 10.35 25.40 2.91
CA SER A 174 10.85 24.93 4.21
C SER A 174 12.15 24.10 4.10
N SER A 175 12.74 23.98 2.91
CA SER A 175 14.01 23.26 2.62
C SER A 175 15.14 24.18 2.23
#